data_AF-A0A9P3QPB3-F1
#
_entry.id   AF-A0A9P3QPB3-F1
#
_cell.length_a   1.000
_cell.length_b   1.000
_cell.length_c   1.000
_cell.angle_alpha   90.00
_cell.angle_beta   90.00
_cell.angle_gamma   90.00
#
_symmetry.space_group_name_H-M   'P 1'
#
loop_
_entity.id
_entity.type
_entity.pdbx_description
1 polymer ?
#
loop_
_entity_poly.entity_id
_entity_poly.type
_entity_poly.pdbx_seq_one_letter_code
_entity_poly.pdbx_strand_id
1 'polypeptide(L)'
;MDYLNALEEAWGMDDTSEKVKLLEQAIASADMYNDVESAVEARELLIETCLTAGFPKKQLKAFSWLVKKWEDDDSSVDTFDLFWNYKWISEQIATFDEIPKTQINRLLEDMKLKFEQQNYSLRPYYKVCTLDAMWMGEVEKAKQFFVKWNNTEADYLNDCRACETCAQASYYYFIKDYEKAKETATPIINGKLACAEVPHYTYGDMALVYLELGDAEMAQECFDKGYPLVEKQIALIQPLSYLLKYLVKTNQTEKAREVLDVHKEIVLQAESGMDRLLFLQAAYPLFDREKEADLVEMTEALTAKFDARNENSYYQDLLK
;
A
#
# COMPACT_ATOMS: atom_id res chain seq x y z
N MET A 1 20.42 13.98 25.85
CA MET A 1 21.38 12.87 26.05
C MET A 1 20.69 11.51 26.17
N ASP A 2 19.48 11.39 26.71
CA ASP A 2 18.76 10.09 26.74
C ASP A 2 18.29 9.61 25.34
N TYR A 3 18.01 10.54 24.43
CA TYR A 3 17.47 10.22 23.09
C TYR A 3 18.48 9.58 22.12
N LEU A 4 19.78 9.79 22.32
CA LEU A 4 20.81 9.12 21.51
C LEU A 4 20.87 7.63 21.85
N ASN A 5 20.77 7.29 23.14
CA ASN A 5 20.66 5.89 23.57
C ASN A 5 19.36 5.26 23.07
N ALA A 6 18.24 6.01 23.11
CA ALA A 6 16.97 5.54 22.57
C ALA A 6 17.04 5.27 21.06
N LEU A 7 17.79 6.10 20.31
CA LEU A 7 18.00 5.91 18.87
C LEU A 7 18.89 4.68 18.59
N GLU A 8 19.99 4.53 19.35
CA GLU A 8 20.84 3.34 19.27
C GLU A 8 20.08 2.05 19.62
N GLU A 9 19.23 2.09 20.65
CA GLU A 9 18.35 0.98 21.00
C GLU A 9 17.35 0.68 19.87
N ALA A 10 16.72 1.71 19.30
CA ALA A 10 15.76 1.54 18.20
C ALA A 10 16.39 0.85 16.98
N TRP A 11 17.65 1.16 16.64
CA TRP A 11 18.37 0.48 15.55
C TRP A 11 18.49 -1.04 15.76
N GLY A 12 18.56 -1.49 17.01
CA GLY A 12 18.64 -2.92 17.35
C GLY A 12 17.30 -3.62 17.49
N MET A 13 16.18 -2.90 17.37
CA MET A 13 14.84 -3.46 17.53
C MET A 13 14.23 -3.91 16.20
N ASP A 14 13.43 -4.98 16.28
CA ASP A 14 12.50 -5.38 15.22
C ASP A 14 11.47 -4.26 14.97
N ASP A 15 10.91 -4.22 13.76
CA ASP A 15 9.97 -3.18 13.34
C ASP A 15 8.57 -3.37 13.94
N THR A 16 8.43 -3.02 15.22
CA THR A 16 7.21 -3.21 16.00
C THR A 16 6.60 -1.89 16.49
N SER A 17 5.40 -1.97 17.06
CA SER A 17 4.73 -0.82 17.69
C SER A 17 5.53 -0.24 18.87
N GLU A 18 6.37 -1.04 19.52
CA GLU A 18 7.27 -0.64 20.60
C GLU A 18 8.41 0.23 20.05
N LYS A 19 9.04 -0.16 18.94
CA LYS A 19 10.06 0.63 18.26
C LYS A 19 9.50 1.98 17.81
N VAL A 20 8.27 2.00 17.25
CA VAL A 20 7.56 3.24 16.91
C VAL A 20 7.44 4.19 18.11
N LYS A 21 7.01 3.69 19.28
CA LYS A 21 6.88 4.51 20.49
C LYS A 21 8.22 5.06 20.96
N LEU A 22 9.28 4.27 20.88
CA LEU A 22 10.63 4.70 21.26
C LEU A 22 11.14 5.80 20.31
N LEU A 23 10.95 5.64 19.00
CA LEU A 23 11.31 6.64 18.01
C LEU A 23 10.55 7.95 18.19
N GLU A 24 9.26 7.92 18.54
CA GLU A 24 8.51 9.14 18.86
C GLU A 24 9.08 9.89 20.08
N GLN A 25 9.56 9.16 21.10
CA GLN A 25 10.22 9.76 22.26
C GLN A 25 11.59 10.35 21.90
N ALA A 26 12.36 9.64 21.07
CA ALA A 26 13.64 10.11 20.57
C ALA A 26 13.47 11.39 19.74
N ILE A 27 12.50 11.42 18.82
CA ILE A 27 12.11 12.58 18.00
C ILE A 27 11.74 13.78 18.88
N ALA A 28 10.81 13.59 19.83
CA ALA A 28 10.36 14.69 20.69
C ALA A 28 11.50 15.30 21.50
N SER A 29 12.45 14.47 21.92
CA SER A 29 13.64 14.90 22.66
C SER A 29 14.64 15.61 21.75
N ALA A 30 14.96 15.06 20.58
CA ALA A 30 15.87 15.68 19.60
C ALA A 30 15.35 17.06 19.18
N ASP A 31 14.05 17.17 18.89
CA ASP A 31 13.38 18.44 18.56
C ASP A 31 13.52 19.46 19.71
N MET A 32 13.34 19.04 20.97
CA MET A 32 13.48 19.92 22.15
C MET A 32 14.90 20.49 22.29
N TYR A 33 15.93 19.71 21.95
CA TYR A 33 17.32 20.15 21.98
C TYR A 33 17.79 20.83 20.69
N ASN A 34 16.93 20.94 19.67
CA ASN A 34 17.26 21.40 18.32
C ASN A 34 18.41 20.60 17.66
N ASP A 35 18.51 19.31 17.97
CA ASP A 35 19.43 18.38 17.33
C ASP A 35 18.80 17.87 16.03
N VAL A 36 19.07 18.57 14.93
CA VAL A 36 18.41 18.32 13.64
C VAL A 36 18.86 17.00 13.02
N GLU A 37 20.15 16.67 13.11
CA GLU A 37 20.70 15.43 12.54
C GLU A 37 20.03 14.21 13.18
N SER A 38 19.98 14.15 14.52
CA SER A 38 19.29 13.06 15.22
C SER A 38 17.77 13.05 14.95
N ALA A 39 17.18 14.23 14.75
CA ALA A 39 15.76 14.38 14.44
C ALA A 39 15.41 13.91 13.02
N VAL A 40 16.32 14.03 12.05
CA VAL A 40 16.22 13.47 10.71
C VAL A 40 16.34 11.95 10.78
N GLU A 41 17.43 11.45 11.36
CA GLU A 41 17.72 10.01 11.47
C GLU A 41 16.55 9.25 12.14
N ALA A 42 16.05 9.77 13.27
CA ALA A 42 14.93 9.15 13.97
C ALA A 42 13.63 9.14 13.16
N ARG A 43 13.41 10.14 12.29
CA ARG A 43 12.22 10.21 11.41
C ARG A 43 12.34 9.30 10.21
N GLU A 44 13.52 9.15 9.63
CA GLU A 44 13.79 8.20 8.55
C GLU A 44 13.58 6.77 9.06
N LEU A 45 14.19 6.42 10.19
CA LEU A 45 13.99 5.12 10.83
C LEU A 45 12.52 4.88 11.24
N LEU A 46 11.80 5.93 11.65
CA LEU A 46 10.36 5.86 11.92
C LEU A 46 9.55 5.55 10.67
N ILE A 47 9.89 6.17 9.52
CA ILE A 47 9.23 5.91 8.24
C ILE A 47 9.38 4.42 7.88
N GLU A 48 10.60 3.89 7.91
CA GLU A 48 10.88 2.48 7.62
C GLU A 48 10.13 1.54 8.59
N THR A 49 10.24 1.80 9.90
CA THR A 49 9.59 0.99 10.93
C THR A 49 8.07 0.91 10.73
N CYS A 50 7.45 2.05 10.43
CA CYS A 50 6.01 2.13 10.27
C CYS A 50 5.48 1.39 9.04
N LEU A 51 6.34 1.06 8.06
CA LEU A 51 5.97 0.30 6.86
C LEU A 51 5.58 -1.12 7.27
N THR A 52 6.41 -1.75 8.09
CA THR A 52 6.16 -3.09 8.63
C THR A 52 5.15 -3.06 9.77
N ALA A 53 5.27 -2.08 10.68
CA ALA A 53 4.44 -2.02 11.89
C ALA A 53 3.00 -1.53 11.64
N GLY A 54 2.69 -0.98 10.46
CA GLY A 54 1.33 -0.59 10.08
C GLY A 54 0.87 0.76 10.63
N PHE A 55 1.72 1.79 10.60
CA PHE A 55 1.39 3.16 11.05
C PHE A 55 1.61 4.24 9.98
N PRO A 56 0.94 4.15 8.82
CA PRO A 56 1.22 5.01 7.69
C PRO A 56 0.89 6.50 7.94
N LYS A 57 0.02 6.86 8.89
CA LYS A 57 -0.19 8.27 9.28
C LYS A 57 1.02 8.86 10.00
N LYS A 58 1.74 8.04 10.77
CA LYS A 58 3.00 8.47 11.41
C LYS A 58 4.09 8.67 10.37
N GLN A 59 4.17 7.81 9.35
CA GLN A 59 5.05 8.00 8.19
C GLN A 59 4.79 9.34 7.51
N LEU A 60 3.52 9.64 7.20
CA LEU A 60 3.15 10.90 6.55
C LEU A 60 3.59 12.12 7.34
N LYS A 61 3.42 12.08 8.67
CA LYS A 61 3.82 13.18 9.55
C LYS A 61 5.34 13.35 9.59
N ALA A 62 6.10 12.26 9.71
CA ALA A 62 7.55 12.28 9.71
C ALA A 62 8.10 12.80 8.38
N PHE A 63 7.57 12.28 7.28
CA PHE A 63 7.95 12.67 5.93
C PHE A 63 7.63 14.13 5.61
N SER A 64 6.46 14.62 6.00
CA SER A 64 6.10 16.04 5.79
C SER A 64 7.11 16.98 6.48
N TRP A 65 7.67 16.56 7.62
CA TRP A 65 8.71 17.33 8.30
C TRP A 65 10.05 17.27 7.55
N LEU A 66 10.43 16.10 7.03
CA LEU A 66 11.65 15.94 6.22
C LEU A 66 11.60 16.75 4.92
N VAL A 67 10.45 16.74 4.22
CA VAL A 67 10.25 17.56 3.01
C VAL A 67 10.46 19.04 3.33
N LYS A 68 9.86 19.53 4.42
CA LYS A 68 10.03 20.94 4.82
C LYS A 68 11.49 21.27 5.14
N LYS A 69 12.21 20.38 5.81
CA LYS A 69 13.64 20.57 6.11
C LYS A 69 14.49 20.62 4.86
N TRP A 70 14.21 19.75 3.90
CA TRP A 70 14.86 19.77 2.61
C TRP A 70 14.54 21.03 1.80
N GLU A 71 13.30 21.52 1.85
CA GLU A 71 12.90 22.80 1.22
C GLU A 71 13.56 24.04 1.88
N ASP A 72 13.95 23.93 3.15
CA ASP A 72 14.71 24.93 3.89
C ASP A 72 16.25 24.84 3.61
N ASP A 73 16.67 24.03 2.63
CA ASP A 73 18.08 23.74 2.27
C ASP A 73 18.91 23.15 3.44
N ASP A 74 18.28 22.40 4.35
CA ASP A 74 18.94 21.77 5.50
C ASP A 74 19.77 20.56 5.04
N SER A 75 21.10 20.62 5.18
CA SER A 75 22.04 19.62 4.69
C SER A 75 21.98 18.26 5.42
N SER A 76 21.22 18.19 6.52
CA SER A 76 21.01 16.94 7.25
C SER A 76 20.09 15.96 6.53
N VAL A 77 19.24 16.45 5.61
CA VAL A 77 18.33 15.60 4.83
C VAL A 77 19.01 15.18 3.54
N ASP A 78 19.26 13.87 3.39
CA ASP A 78 19.75 13.34 2.12
C ASP A 78 18.66 13.42 1.04
N THR A 79 19.03 13.96 -0.12
CA THR A 79 18.08 14.19 -1.21
C THR A 79 17.66 12.88 -1.88
N PHE A 80 18.54 11.88 -1.95
CA PHE A 80 18.17 10.60 -2.53
C PHE A 80 17.20 9.85 -1.62
N ASP A 81 17.52 9.75 -0.32
CA ASP A 81 16.69 9.02 0.65
C ASP A 81 15.32 9.68 0.83
N LEU A 82 15.26 11.03 0.83
CA LEU A 82 13.99 11.75 0.84
C LEU A 82 13.12 11.40 -0.37
N PHE A 83 13.69 11.39 -1.58
CA PHE A 83 12.94 11.11 -2.81
C PHE A 83 12.58 9.64 -2.95
N TRP A 84 13.39 8.74 -2.37
CA TRP A 84 13.05 7.35 -2.20
C TRP A 84 11.77 7.21 -1.36
N ASN A 85 11.74 7.84 -0.19
CA ASN A 85 10.58 7.90 0.70
C ASN A 85 9.37 8.60 0.05
N TYR A 86 9.61 9.68 -0.71
CA TYR A 86 8.57 10.44 -1.41
C TYR A 86 7.74 9.51 -2.28
N LYS A 87 8.39 8.65 -3.07
CA LYS A 87 7.68 7.73 -3.98
C LYS A 87 6.75 6.79 -3.19
N TRP A 88 7.27 6.09 -2.18
CA TRP A 88 6.53 5.04 -1.47
C TRP A 88 5.39 5.61 -0.64
N ILE A 89 5.62 6.75 -0.01
CA ILE A 89 4.58 7.43 0.76
C ILE A 89 3.47 7.93 -0.18
N SER A 90 3.84 8.42 -1.37
CA SER A 90 2.88 8.88 -2.36
C SER A 90 2.01 7.74 -2.91
N GLU A 91 2.52 6.51 -3.00
CA GLU A 91 1.75 5.32 -3.46
C GLU A 91 0.56 4.97 -2.55
N GLN A 92 0.57 5.44 -1.30
CA GLN A 92 -0.43 5.11 -0.29
C GLN A 92 -1.44 6.23 -0.03
N ILE A 93 -1.23 7.44 -0.55
CA ILE A 93 -2.08 8.60 -0.20
C ILE A 93 -3.55 8.36 -0.57
N ALA A 94 -3.81 7.77 -1.75
CA ALA A 94 -5.18 7.51 -2.18
C ALA A 94 -5.92 6.46 -1.32
N THR A 95 -5.21 5.72 -0.47
CA THR A 95 -5.80 4.70 0.43
C THR A 95 -6.49 5.30 1.66
N PHE A 96 -6.24 6.57 1.98
CA PHE A 96 -6.83 7.27 3.12
C PHE A 96 -8.17 7.92 2.75
N ASP A 97 -9.26 7.46 3.35
CA ASP A 97 -10.61 7.94 3.06
C ASP A 97 -10.86 9.39 3.51
N GLU A 98 -10.04 9.92 4.41
CA GLU A 98 -10.11 11.31 4.87
C GLU A 98 -9.39 12.33 3.99
N ILE A 99 -8.47 11.91 3.11
CA ILE A 99 -7.69 12.83 2.26
C ILE A 99 -8.50 13.18 1.01
N PRO A 100 -8.91 14.44 0.79
CA PRO A 100 -9.71 14.81 -0.38
C PRO A 100 -8.96 14.59 -1.69
N LYS A 101 -9.67 14.19 -2.75
CA LYS A 101 -9.13 14.01 -4.11
C LYS A 101 -8.31 15.21 -4.61
N THR A 102 -8.74 16.43 -4.28
CA THR A 102 -8.02 17.66 -4.63
C THR A 102 -6.66 17.78 -3.93
N GLN A 103 -6.53 17.28 -2.70
CA GLN A 103 -5.25 17.25 -1.99
C GLN A 103 -4.33 16.16 -2.55
N ILE A 104 -4.88 14.98 -2.89
CA ILE A 104 -4.13 13.91 -3.58
C ILE A 104 -3.51 14.46 -4.87
N ASN A 105 -4.31 15.10 -5.73
CA ASN A 105 -3.81 15.65 -6.99
C ASN A 105 -2.72 16.72 -6.77
N ARG A 106 -2.85 17.57 -5.76
CA ARG A 106 -1.81 18.57 -5.43
C ARG A 106 -0.50 17.93 -4.97
N LEU A 107 -0.56 16.87 -4.17
CA LEU A 107 0.62 16.12 -3.74
C LEU A 107 1.33 15.47 -4.94
N LEU A 108 0.57 14.91 -5.89
CA LEU A 108 1.15 14.36 -7.12
C LEU A 108 1.80 15.44 -7.99
N GLU A 109 1.16 16.61 -8.11
CA GLU A 109 1.75 17.75 -8.83
C GLU A 109 3.04 18.24 -8.16
N ASP A 110 3.06 18.32 -6.83
CA ASP A 110 4.24 18.67 -6.06
C ASP A 110 5.38 17.66 -6.23
N MET A 111 5.08 16.36 -6.14
CA MET A 111 6.03 15.28 -6.43
C MET A 111 6.66 15.46 -7.81
N LYS A 112 5.83 15.70 -8.84
CA LYS A 112 6.31 15.87 -10.21
C LYS A 112 7.30 17.04 -10.32
N LEU A 113 6.93 18.20 -9.77
CA LEU A 113 7.76 19.40 -9.83
C LEU A 113 9.11 19.18 -9.13
N LYS A 114 9.10 18.53 -7.95
CA LYS A 114 10.32 18.22 -7.20
C LYS A 114 11.23 17.23 -7.95
N PHE A 115 10.65 16.19 -8.57
CA PHE A 115 11.42 15.24 -9.38
C PHE A 115 12.07 15.93 -10.59
N GLU A 116 11.33 16.80 -11.29
CA GLU A 116 11.87 17.60 -12.40
C GLU A 116 13.01 18.54 -11.94
N GLN A 117 12.86 19.20 -10.78
CA GLN A 117 13.88 20.09 -10.21
C GLN A 117 15.20 19.37 -9.91
N GLN A 118 15.12 18.11 -9.44
CA GLN A 118 16.28 17.29 -9.13
C GLN A 118 16.79 16.47 -10.32
N ASN A 119 16.20 16.64 -11.51
CA ASN A 119 16.53 15.89 -12.73
C ASN A 119 16.38 14.37 -12.59
N TYR A 120 15.46 13.93 -11.73
CA TYR A 120 15.06 12.53 -11.65
C TYR A 120 14.14 12.15 -12.81
N SER A 121 14.15 10.87 -13.17
CA SER A 121 13.17 10.29 -14.07
C SER A 121 11.75 10.46 -13.50
N LEU A 122 10.79 10.78 -14.37
CA LEU A 122 9.37 10.77 -14.01
C LEU A 122 8.75 9.36 -14.00
N ARG A 123 9.54 8.31 -14.24
CA ARG A 123 9.05 6.93 -14.23
C ARG A 123 8.38 6.55 -12.89
N PRO A 124 8.97 6.83 -11.70
CA PRO A 124 8.29 6.60 -10.42
C PRO A 124 7.02 7.44 -10.25
N TYR A 125 7.04 8.71 -10.65
CA TYR A 125 5.84 9.57 -10.63
C TYR A 125 4.68 8.97 -11.45
N TYR A 126 4.96 8.45 -12.65
CA TYR A 126 3.93 7.81 -13.46
C TYR A 126 3.44 6.48 -12.88
N LYS A 127 4.30 5.72 -12.19
CA LYS A 127 3.87 4.54 -11.42
C LYS A 127 2.88 4.96 -10.32
N VAL A 128 3.25 5.92 -9.47
CA VAL A 128 2.39 6.45 -8.41
C VAL A 128 1.04 6.91 -8.97
N CYS A 129 1.04 7.71 -10.04
CA CYS A 129 -0.21 8.17 -10.67
C CYS A 129 -1.08 7.02 -11.20
N THR A 130 -0.46 5.93 -11.65
CA THR A 130 -1.19 4.73 -12.10
C THR A 130 -1.85 4.05 -10.91
N LEU A 131 -1.12 3.83 -9.82
CA LEU A 131 -1.62 3.20 -8.60
C LEU A 131 -2.72 4.03 -7.94
N ASP A 132 -2.53 5.35 -7.81
CA ASP A 132 -3.54 6.26 -7.29
C ASP A 132 -4.82 6.25 -8.14
N ALA A 133 -4.69 6.23 -9.47
CA ALA A 133 -5.84 6.08 -10.34
C ALA A 133 -6.55 4.73 -10.17
N MET A 134 -5.81 3.65 -9.91
CA MET A 134 -6.39 2.34 -9.57
C MET A 134 -7.16 2.40 -8.25
N TRP A 135 -6.57 2.98 -7.20
CA TRP A 135 -7.22 3.20 -5.91
C TRP A 135 -8.42 4.12 -5.96
N MET A 136 -8.44 5.06 -6.90
CA MET A 136 -9.59 5.93 -7.10
C MET A 136 -10.64 5.36 -8.06
N GLY A 137 -10.41 4.18 -8.66
CA GLY A 137 -11.33 3.61 -9.66
C GLY A 137 -11.33 4.35 -11.01
N GLU A 138 -10.31 5.15 -11.29
CA GLU A 138 -10.19 6.01 -12.48
C GLU A 138 -9.54 5.24 -13.65
N VAL A 139 -10.27 4.26 -14.22
CA VAL A 139 -9.75 3.31 -15.22
C VAL A 139 -9.02 3.97 -16.40
N GLU A 140 -9.62 4.99 -17.03
CA GLU A 140 -9.00 5.65 -18.19
C GLU A 140 -7.75 6.45 -17.82
N LYS A 141 -7.73 7.04 -16.62
CA LYS A 141 -6.55 7.76 -16.12
C LYS A 141 -5.41 6.79 -15.80
N ALA A 142 -5.71 5.63 -15.19
CA ALA A 142 -4.75 4.56 -14.96
C ALA A 142 -4.11 4.09 -16.28
N LYS A 143 -4.91 3.87 -17.34
CA LYS A 143 -4.40 3.52 -18.67
C LYS A 143 -3.44 4.57 -19.24
N GLN A 144 -3.79 5.86 -19.13
CA GLN A 144 -2.94 6.94 -19.63
C GLN A 144 -1.59 7.01 -18.91
N PHE A 145 -1.58 6.89 -17.57
CA PHE A 145 -0.34 6.93 -16.81
C PHE A 145 0.48 5.66 -16.93
N PHE A 146 -0.15 4.49 -17.06
CA PHE A 146 0.55 3.22 -17.28
C PHE A 146 1.37 3.22 -18.58
N VAL A 147 0.82 3.80 -19.66
CA VAL A 147 1.55 4.00 -20.92
C VAL A 147 2.78 4.88 -20.71
N LYS A 148 2.67 5.96 -19.92
CA LYS A 148 3.82 6.83 -19.62
C LYS A 148 4.84 6.13 -18.74
N TRP A 149 4.38 5.43 -17.70
CA TRP A 149 5.24 4.66 -16.80
C TRP A 149 6.10 3.68 -17.59
N ASN A 150 5.50 2.86 -18.46
CA ASN A 150 6.26 1.85 -19.21
C ASN A 150 7.23 2.42 -20.25
N ASN A 151 6.92 3.58 -20.84
CA ASN A 151 7.72 4.19 -21.89
C ASN A 151 8.75 5.23 -21.39
N THR A 152 8.74 5.57 -20.10
CA THR A 152 9.73 6.48 -19.52
C THR A 152 10.95 5.68 -19.09
N GLU A 153 12.15 6.18 -19.35
CA GLU A 153 13.40 5.53 -18.95
C GLU A 153 13.52 5.44 -17.43
N ALA A 154 14.07 4.34 -16.94
CA ALA A 154 14.32 4.15 -15.51
C ALA A 154 15.61 4.85 -15.07
N ASP A 155 15.66 5.27 -13.81
CA ASP A 155 16.85 5.73 -13.13
C ASP A 155 17.06 4.98 -11.80
N TYR A 156 17.87 5.54 -10.91
CA TYR A 156 18.21 4.96 -9.62
C TYR A 156 17.11 5.11 -8.56
N LEU A 157 16.03 5.86 -8.83
CA LEU A 157 14.83 5.92 -7.99
C LEU A 157 13.77 4.88 -8.38
N ASN A 158 13.99 4.07 -9.40
CA ASN A 158 13.05 3.00 -9.73
C ASN A 158 13.09 1.84 -8.73
N ASP A 159 11.93 1.23 -8.51
CA ASP A 159 11.87 0.03 -7.68
C ASP A 159 12.57 -1.14 -8.37
N CYS A 160 12.85 -2.18 -7.58
CA CYS A 160 13.41 -3.39 -8.14
C CYS A 160 12.47 -4.01 -9.18
N ARG A 161 13.05 -4.77 -10.11
CA ARG A 161 12.31 -5.42 -11.21
C ARG A 161 11.14 -6.28 -10.73
N ALA A 162 11.25 -6.92 -9.56
CA ALA A 162 10.18 -7.73 -8.99
C ALA A 162 8.97 -6.88 -8.60
N CYS A 163 9.19 -5.76 -7.89
CA CYS A 163 8.12 -4.84 -7.49
C CYS A 163 7.47 -4.17 -8.71
N GLU A 164 8.24 -3.72 -9.71
CA GLU A 164 7.65 -3.17 -10.95
C GLU A 164 6.81 -4.21 -11.69
N THR A 165 7.30 -5.45 -11.82
CA THR A 165 6.56 -6.54 -12.49
C THR A 165 5.26 -6.88 -11.75
N CYS A 166 5.30 -6.91 -10.42
CA CYS A 166 4.12 -7.12 -9.59
C CYS A 166 3.07 -6.02 -9.83
N ALA A 167 3.46 -4.75 -9.72
CA ALA A 167 2.55 -3.62 -9.93
C ALA A 167 1.99 -3.56 -11.36
N GLN A 168 2.78 -3.95 -12.38
CA GLN A 168 2.29 -4.09 -13.75
C GLN A 168 1.24 -5.21 -13.88
N ALA A 169 1.44 -6.36 -13.22
CA ALA A 169 0.45 -7.43 -13.19
C ALA A 169 -0.85 -6.98 -12.49
N SER A 170 -0.75 -6.25 -11.37
CA SER A 170 -1.89 -5.65 -10.67
C SER A 170 -2.66 -4.65 -11.54
N TYR A 171 -1.95 -3.84 -12.35
CA TYR A 171 -2.59 -2.96 -13.33
C TYR A 171 -3.41 -3.75 -14.37
N TYR A 172 -2.85 -4.82 -14.94
CA TYR A 172 -3.57 -5.64 -15.92
C TYR A 172 -4.77 -6.35 -15.29
N TYR A 173 -4.65 -6.81 -14.04
CA TYR A 173 -5.78 -7.30 -13.27
C TYR A 173 -6.88 -6.24 -13.12
N PHE A 174 -6.50 -5.01 -12.73
CA PHE A 174 -7.43 -3.89 -12.53
C PHE A 174 -8.21 -3.52 -13.79
N ILE A 175 -7.55 -3.48 -14.97
CA ILE A 175 -8.24 -3.22 -16.24
C ILE A 175 -8.93 -4.45 -16.84
N LYS A 176 -8.92 -5.59 -16.13
CA LYS A 176 -9.51 -6.88 -16.53
C LYS A 176 -8.87 -7.53 -17.77
N ASP A 177 -7.60 -7.23 -18.04
CA ASP A 177 -6.79 -7.95 -19.02
C ASP A 177 -6.08 -9.13 -18.32
N TYR A 178 -6.87 -10.15 -17.99
CA TYR A 178 -6.41 -11.27 -17.17
C TYR A 178 -5.32 -12.10 -17.84
N GLU A 179 -5.34 -12.23 -19.16
CA GLU A 179 -4.28 -12.91 -19.91
C GLU A 179 -2.95 -12.17 -19.79
N LYS A 180 -2.95 -10.84 -19.92
CA LYS A 180 -1.74 -10.05 -19.77
C LYS A 180 -1.26 -9.99 -18.32
N ALA A 181 -2.18 -9.99 -17.36
CA ALA A 181 -1.85 -10.09 -15.93
C ALA A 181 -1.09 -11.39 -15.63
N LYS A 182 -1.62 -12.54 -16.11
CA LYS A 182 -0.97 -13.86 -16.00
C LYS A 182 0.40 -13.89 -16.67
N GLU A 183 0.50 -13.42 -17.92
CA GLU A 183 1.76 -13.37 -18.67
C GLU A 183 2.82 -12.56 -17.88
N THR A 184 2.44 -11.38 -17.40
CA THR A 184 3.32 -10.46 -16.68
C THR A 184 3.79 -11.06 -15.36
N ALA A 185 2.90 -11.71 -14.59
CA ALA A 185 3.23 -12.31 -13.31
C ALA A 185 3.98 -13.66 -13.41
N THR A 186 4.04 -14.28 -14.60
CA THR A 186 4.63 -15.62 -14.78
C THR A 186 6.05 -15.77 -14.20
N PRO A 187 7.00 -14.83 -14.36
CA PRO A 187 8.32 -14.92 -13.74
C PRO A 187 8.29 -14.93 -12.20
N ILE A 188 7.29 -14.32 -11.58
CA ILE A 188 7.11 -14.31 -10.13
C ILE A 188 6.51 -15.66 -9.68
N ILE A 189 5.43 -16.08 -10.34
CA ILE A 189 4.71 -17.33 -10.01
C ILE A 189 5.60 -18.57 -10.15
N ASN A 190 6.51 -18.60 -11.12
CA ASN A 190 7.47 -19.69 -11.29
C ASN A 190 8.76 -19.53 -10.46
N GLY A 191 8.84 -18.53 -9.59
CA GLY A 191 9.97 -18.31 -8.67
C GLY A 191 11.24 -17.78 -9.32
N LYS A 192 11.20 -17.32 -10.58
CA LYS A 192 12.37 -16.73 -11.26
C LYS A 192 12.61 -15.26 -10.91
N LEU A 193 11.64 -14.59 -10.29
CA LEU A 193 11.70 -13.19 -9.91
C LEU A 193 11.04 -12.98 -8.54
N ALA A 194 11.81 -12.50 -7.56
CA ALA A 194 11.34 -12.26 -6.19
C ALA A 194 12.16 -11.13 -5.53
N CYS A 195 11.63 -10.58 -4.45
CA CYS A 195 12.32 -9.68 -3.52
C CYS A 195 11.76 -9.89 -2.11
N ALA A 196 12.04 -8.99 -1.16
CA ALA A 196 11.49 -9.07 0.19
C ALA A 196 9.94 -9.04 0.20
N GLU A 197 9.33 -8.23 -0.68
CA GLU A 197 7.88 -8.05 -0.75
C GLU A 197 7.21 -8.99 -1.76
N VAL A 198 7.86 -9.26 -2.89
CA VAL A 198 7.32 -10.11 -3.96
C VAL A 198 7.80 -11.55 -3.73
N PRO A 199 6.90 -12.51 -3.47
CA PRO A 199 5.58 -12.64 -4.12
C PRO A 199 4.33 -12.37 -3.26
N HIS A 200 4.45 -11.79 -2.06
CA HIS A 200 3.35 -11.65 -1.09
C HIS A 200 2.11 -10.98 -1.70
N TYR A 201 2.31 -9.87 -2.43
CA TYR A 201 1.24 -9.17 -3.13
C TYR A 201 0.72 -9.91 -4.37
N THR A 202 1.62 -10.58 -5.11
CA THR A 202 1.30 -11.17 -6.41
C THR A 202 0.32 -12.33 -6.31
N TYR A 203 0.43 -13.17 -5.27
CA TYR A 203 -0.45 -14.33 -5.14
C TYR A 203 -1.93 -13.96 -4.94
N GLY A 204 -2.22 -12.87 -4.23
CA GLY A 204 -3.59 -12.40 -4.02
C GLY A 204 -4.28 -12.03 -5.34
N ASP A 205 -3.63 -11.20 -6.16
CA ASP A 205 -4.12 -10.84 -7.50
C ASP A 205 -4.24 -12.08 -8.38
N MET A 206 -3.20 -12.93 -8.40
CA MET A 206 -3.15 -14.06 -9.32
C MET A 206 -4.15 -15.15 -8.99
N ALA A 207 -4.50 -15.37 -7.71
CA ALA A 207 -5.58 -16.28 -7.34
C ALA A 207 -6.90 -15.88 -8.01
N LEU A 208 -7.21 -14.58 -8.06
CA LEU A 208 -8.39 -14.06 -8.74
C LEU A 208 -8.24 -14.08 -10.27
N VAL A 209 -7.08 -13.74 -10.82
CA VAL A 209 -6.81 -13.79 -12.27
C VAL A 209 -6.98 -15.21 -12.82
N TYR A 210 -6.36 -16.21 -12.20
CA TYR A 210 -6.49 -17.60 -12.65
C TYR A 210 -7.92 -18.12 -12.52
N LEU A 211 -8.66 -17.70 -11.48
CA LEU A 211 -10.07 -18.03 -11.33
C LEU A 211 -10.91 -17.47 -12.49
N GLU A 212 -10.70 -16.21 -12.88
CA GLU A 212 -11.42 -15.57 -14.01
C GLU A 212 -11.05 -16.20 -15.37
N LEU A 213 -9.84 -16.75 -15.49
CA LEU A 213 -9.40 -17.52 -16.67
C LEU A 213 -9.89 -18.98 -16.67
N GLY A 214 -10.56 -19.44 -15.60
CA GLY A 214 -11.05 -20.82 -15.46
C GLY A 214 -9.99 -21.84 -15.07
N ASP A 215 -8.80 -21.40 -14.65
CA ASP A 215 -7.69 -22.25 -14.19
C ASP A 215 -7.76 -22.41 -12.66
N ALA A 216 -8.69 -23.25 -12.21
CA ALA A 216 -8.95 -23.45 -10.79
C ALA A 216 -7.76 -24.06 -10.04
N GLU A 217 -6.92 -24.86 -10.71
CA GLU A 217 -5.73 -25.47 -10.12
C GLU A 217 -4.70 -24.40 -9.76
N MET A 218 -4.34 -23.54 -10.74
CA MET A 218 -3.41 -22.45 -10.48
C MET A 218 -3.96 -21.39 -9.53
N ALA A 219 -5.28 -21.15 -9.55
CA ALA A 219 -5.93 -20.25 -8.61
C ALA A 219 -5.77 -20.74 -7.16
N GLN A 220 -6.01 -22.05 -6.92
CA GLN A 220 -5.80 -22.67 -5.61
C GLN A 220 -4.32 -22.68 -5.21
N GLU A 221 -3.41 -22.96 -6.15
CA GLU A 221 -1.96 -22.91 -5.87
C GLU A 221 -1.51 -21.52 -5.42
N CYS A 222 -2.04 -20.46 -6.04
CA CYS A 222 -1.78 -19.08 -5.61
C CYS A 222 -2.31 -18.83 -4.19
N PHE A 223 -3.49 -19.35 -3.86
CA PHE A 223 -4.01 -19.24 -2.50
C PHE A 223 -3.13 -19.98 -1.48
N ASP A 224 -2.80 -21.24 -1.75
CA ASP A 224 -2.03 -22.09 -0.84
C ASP A 224 -0.62 -21.53 -0.57
N LYS A 225 -0.01 -20.88 -1.55
CA LYS A 225 1.29 -20.20 -1.42
C LYS A 225 1.17 -18.81 -0.81
N GLY A 226 0.12 -18.07 -1.15
CA GLY A 226 -0.04 -16.67 -0.75
C GLY A 226 -0.52 -16.50 0.69
N TYR A 227 -1.51 -17.30 1.12
CA TYR A 227 -2.13 -17.11 2.43
C TYR A 227 -1.16 -17.22 3.62
N PRO A 228 -0.27 -18.24 3.69
CA PRO A 228 0.71 -18.34 4.78
C PRO A 228 1.71 -17.17 4.83
N LEU A 229 1.92 -16.48 3.71
CA LEU A 229 2.82 -15.33 3.63
C LEU A 229 2.18 -14.08 4.24
N VAL A 230 0.86 -13.93 4.21
CA VAL A 230 0.18 -12.67 4.57
C VAL A 230 -0.64 -12.76 5.86
N GLU A 231 -1.04 -13.95 6.32
CA GLU A 231 -1.99 -14.13 7.43
C GLU A 231 -1.55 -13.52 8.78
N LYS A 232 -0.26 -13.20 8.97
CA LYS A 232 0.26 -12.62 10.23
C LYS A 232 0.81 -11.21 10.08
N GLN A 233 0.69 -10.63 8.90
CA GLN A 233 1.35 -9.37 8.56
C GLN A 233 0.32 -8.25 8.43
N ILE A 234 0.33 -7.31 9.38
CA ILE A 234 -0.61 -6.17 9.43
C ILE A 234 -0.47 -5.28 8.18
N ALA A 235 0.75 -5.14 7.65
CA ALA A 235 1.01 -4.38 6.43
C ALA A 235 0.46 -5.04 5.15
N LEU A 236 0.01 -6.30 5.21
CA LEU A 236 -0.42 -7.10 4.05
C LEU A 236 -1.93 -7.38 4.02
N ILE A 237 -2.74 -6.45 4.54
CA ILE A 237 -4.21 -6.57 4.52
C ILE A 237 -4.75 -6.56 3.08
N GLN A 238 -4.20 -5.75 2.18
CA GLN A 238 -4.60 -5.75 0.77
C GLN A 238 -4.53 -7.15 0.13
N PRO A 239 -3.38 -7.85 0.06
CA PRO A 239 -3.33 -9.17 -0.54
C PRO A 239 -4.14 -10.22 0.24
N LEU A 240 -4.23 -10.11 1.57
CA LEU A 240 -5.14 -10.94 2.38
C LEU A 240 -6.60 -10.78 1.94
N SER A 241 -7.03 -9.56 1.62
CA SER A 241 -8.40 -9.25 1.16
C SER A 241 -8.71 -9.91 -0.18
N TYR A 242 -7.75 -9.96 -1.10
CA TYR A 242 -7.92 -10.64 -2.39
C TYR A 242 -7.99 -12.17 -2.23
N LEU A 243 -7.20 -12.74 -1.32
CA LEU A 243 -7.29 -14.16 -0.97
C LEU A 243 -8.61 -14.51 -0.28
N LEU A 244 -9.12 -13.64 0.60
CA LEU A 244 -10.45 -13.79 1.18
C LEU A 244 -11.54 -13.75 0.09
N LYS A 245 -11.43 -12.80 -0.86
CA LYS A 245 -12.35 -12.71 -2.01
C LYS A 245 -12.31 -13.97 -2.86
N TYR A 246 -11.14 -14.57 -3.05
CA TYR A 246 -10.98 -15.86 -3.73
C TYR A 246 -11.76 -16.98 -3.01
N LEU A 247 -11.61 -17.10 -1.68
CA LEU A 247 -12.35 -18.09 -0.90
C LEU A 247 -13.87 -17.92 -1.02
N VAL A 248 -14.35 -16.67 -0.96
CA VAL A 248 -15.77 -16.36 -1.12
C VAL A 248 -16.26 -16.72 -2.53
N LYS A 249 -15.53 -16.34 -3.58
CA LYS A 249 -15.91 -16.66 -4.97
C LYS A 249 -15.89 -18.16 -5.28
N THR A 250 -15.07 -18.93 -4.58
CA THR A 250 -14.96 -20.40 -4.75
C THR A 250 -15.83 -21.19 -3.78
N ASN A 251 -16.71 -20.53 -3.01
CA ASN A 251 -17.60 -21.14 -2.01
C ASN A 251 -16.85 -21.94 -0.91
N GLN A 252 -15.62 -21.55 -0.58
CA GLN A 252 -14.85 -22.10 0.54
C GLN A 252 -15.26 -21.43 1.86
N THR A 253 -16.55 -21.47 2.17
CA THR A 253 -17.20 -20.63 3.21
C THR A 253 -16.62 -20.83 4.60
N GLU A 254 -16.29 -22.06 5.00
CA GLU A 254 -15.71 -22.32 6.32
C GLU A 254 -14.36 -21.62 6.49
N LYS A 255 -13.45 -21.78 5.51
CA LYS A 255 -12.15 -21.10 5.53
C LYS A 255 -12.29 -19.59 5.39
N ALA A 256 -13.22 -19.11 4.56
CA ALA A 256 -13.49 -17.67 4.43
C ALA A 256 -13.95 -17.07 5.77
N ARG A 257 -14.79 -17.78 6.52
CA ARG A 257 -15.22 -17.37 7.86
C ARG A 257 -14.11 -17.40 8.89
N GLU A 258 -13.27 -18.43 8.87
CA GLU A 258 -12.07 -18.49 9.71
C GLU A 258 -11.18 -17.27 9.48
N VAL A 259 -10.88 -16.93 8.21
CA VAL A 259 -10.08 -15.74 7.86
C VAL A 259 -10.74 -14.46 8.36
N LEU A 260 -12.05 -14.28 8.15
CA LEU A 260 -12.79 -13.13 8.66
C LEU A 260 -12.67 -13.01 10.18
N ASP A 261 -12.96 -14.08 10.92
CA ASP A 261 -12.99 -14.04 12.38
C ASP A 261 -11.61 -13.80 13.01
N VAL A 262 -10.55 -14.37 12.41
CA VAL A 262 -9.18 -14.17 12.89
C VAL A 262 -8.69 -12.73 12.68
N HIS A 263 -9.07 -12.08 11.56
CA HIS A 263 -8.45 -10.82 11.15
C HIS A 263 -9.35 -9.60 11.32
N LYS A 264 -10.66 -9.75 11.55
CA LYS A 264 -11.57 -8.60 11.61
C LYS A 264 -11.12 -7.54 12.61
N GLU A 265 -10.78 -7.90 13.83
CA GLU A 265 -10.45 -6.91 14.87
C GLU A 265 -9.24 -6.05 14.50
N ILE A 266 -8.21 -6.66 13.90
CA ILE A 266 -6.99 -5.95 13.51
C ILE A 266 -7.21 -5.10 12.26
N VAL A 267 -7.97 -5.61 11.28
CA VAL A 267 -8.31 -4.86 10.07
C VAL A 267 -9.14 -3.63 10.39
N LEU A 268 -10.13 -3.75 11.29
CA LEU A 268 -10.99 -2.63 11.67
C LEU A 268 -10.22 -1.48 12.35
N GLN A 269 -9.05 -1.77 12.91
CA GLN A 269 -8.15 -0.80 13.52
C GLN A 269 -7.12 -0.23 12.54
N ALA A 270 -7.04 -0.75 11.31
CA ALA A 270 -6.08 -0.27 10.31
C ALA A 270 -6.32 1.20 9.98
N GLU A 271 -5.23 1.96 9.88
CA GLU A 271 -5.28 3.40 9.59
C GLU A 271 -5.73 3.69 8.14
N SER A 272 -5.47 2.75 7.23
CA SER A 272 -5.90 2.79 5.82
C SER A 272 -7.40 2.53 5.71
N GLY A 273 -8.13 3.47 5.10
CA GLY A 273 -9.53 3.26 4.75
C GLY A 273 -9.71 2.19 3.68
N MET A 274 -8.75 2.10 2.76
CA MET A 274 -8.80 1.16 1.65
C MET A 274 -8.62 -0.28 2.12
N ASP A 275 -7.69 -0.53 3.04
CA ASP A 275 -7.49 -1.88 3.58
C ASP A 275 -8.75 -2.41 4.27
N ARG A 276 -9.38 -1.55 5.08
CA ARG A 276 -10.69 -1.82 5.68
C ARG A 276 -11.74 -2.11 4.62
N LEU A 277 -11.84 -1.25 3.60
CA LEU A 277 -12.82 -1.41 2.53
C LEU A 277 -12.64 -2.73 1.78
N LEU A 278 -11.43 -3.03 1.29
CA LEU A 278 -11.15 -4.22 0.49
C LEU A 278 -11.48 -5.50 1.26
N PHE A 279 -11.08 -5.58 2.53
CA PHE A 279 -11.33 -6.74 3.37
C PHE A 279 -12.82 -6.92 3.65
N LEU A 280 -13.51 -5.83 4.02
CA LEU A 280 -14.94 -5.85 4.31
C LEU A 280 -15.77 -6.17 3.06
N GLN A 281 -15.44 -5.61 1.90
CA GLN A 281 -16.11 -5.94 0.63
C GLN A 281 -15.88 -7.40 0.24
N ALA A 282 -14.67 -7.94 0.44
CA ALA A 282 -14.40 -9.36 0.20
C ALA A 282 -15.27 -10.26 1.08
N ALA A 283 -15.47 -9.88 2.35
CA ALA A 283 -16.29 -10.61 3.31
C ALA A 283 -17.80 -10.33 3.20
N TYR A 284 -18.22 -9.28 2.48
CA TYR A 284 -19.60 -8.78 2.49
C TYR A 284 -20.68 -9.84 2.19
N PRO A 285 -20.49 -10.80 1.25
CA PRO A 285 -21.46 -11.88 1.02
C PRO A 285 -21.60 -12.85 2.20
N LEU A 286 -20.63 -12.87 3.12
CA LEU A 286 -20.65 -13.70 4.30
C LEU A 286 -21.54 -13.08 5.40
N PHE A 287 -21.60 -11.77 5.56
CA PHE A 287 -22.22 -11.15 6.73
C PHE A 287 -23.68 -11.58 6.98
N ASP A 288 -23.96 -11.98 8.23
CA ASP A 288 -25.31 -12.15 8.74
C ASP A 288 -25.93 -10.76 8.94
N ARG A 289 -26.96 -10.44 8.16
CA ARG A 289 -27.55 -9.10 8.12
C ARG A 289 -28.17 -8.64 9.45
N GLU A 290 -28.52 -9.56 10.34
CA GLU A 290 -29.06 -9.23 11.65
C GLU A 290 -27.98 -9.17 12.73
N LYS A 291 -27.02 -10.11 12.71
CA LYS A 291 -26.00 -10.23 13.76
C LYS A 291 -24.75 -9.39 13.51
N GLU A 292 -24.44 -9.10 12.26
CA GLU A 292 -23.26 -8.35 11.81
C GLU A 292 -23.70 -7.07 11.08
N ALA A 293 -24.82 -6.48 11.52
CA ALA A 293 -25.40 -5.28 10.93
C ALA A 293 -24.43 -4.08 10.95
N ASP A 294 -23.57 -4.01 11.96
CA ASP A 294 -22.50 -3.02 12.08
C ASP A 294 -21.43 -3.17 10.99
N LEU A 295 -21.03 -4.41 10.67
CA LEU A 295 -20.09 -4.69 9.57
C LEU A 295 -20.71 -4.35 8.21
N VAL A 296 -22.00 -4.66 8.03
CA VAL A 296 -22.76 -4.29 6.83
C VAL A 296 -22.79 -2.77 6.66
N GLU A 297 -23.22 -2.03 7.69
CA GLU A 297 -23.33 -0.57 7.66
C GLU A 297 -21.96 0.07 7.38
N MET A 298 -20.91 -0.39 8.04
CA MET A 298 -19.55 0.11 7.83
C MET A 298 -19.05 -0.14 6.41
N THR A 299 -19.32 -1.32 5.83
CA THR A 299 -18.91 -1.65 4.47
C THR A 299 -19.58 -0.73 3.46
N GLU A 300 -20.89 -0.52 3.60
CA GLU A 300 -21.68 0.36 2.73
C GLU A 300 -21.26 1.83 2.90
N ALA A 301 -21.01 2.28 4.14
CA ALA A 301 -20.56 3.63 4.43
C ALA A 301 -19.17 3.92 3.85
N LEU A 302 -18.21 3.00 4.00
CA LEU A 302 -16.87 3.16 3.40
C LEU A 302 -16.93 3.12 1.88
N THR A 303 -17.74 2.23 1.31
CA THR A 303 -17.97 2.15 -0.15
C THR A 303 -18.47 3.48 -0.68
N ALA A 304 -19.54 4.01 -0.09
CA ALA A 304 -20.12 5.30 -0.48
C ALA A 304 -19.15 6.47 -0.26
N LYS A 305 -18.34 6.42 0.80
CA LYS A 305 -17.36 7.47 1.12
C LYS A 305 -16.26 7.56 0.05
N PHE A 306 -15.67 6.43 -0.35
CA PHE A 306 -14.64 6.41 -1.40
C PHE A 306 -15.21 6.83 -2.76
N ASP A 307 -16.37 6.29 -3.15
CA ASP A 307 -17.01 6.63 -4.41
C ASP A 307 -17.39 8.12 -4.48
N ALA A 308 -17.94 8.68 -3.40
CA ALA A 308 -18.23 10.11 -3.29
C ALA A 308 -16.95 10.98 -3.37
N ARG A 309 -15.88 10.59 -2.67
CA ARG A 309 -14.57 11.28 -2.72
C ARG A 309 -13.97 11.24 -4.13
N ASN A 310 -14.11 10.11 -4.81
CA ASN A 310 -13.50 9.85 -6.11
C ASN A 310 -14.38 10.30 -7.29
N GLU A 311 -15.64 10.66 -7.03
CA GLU A 311 -16.63 11.12 -8.00
C GLU A 311 -17.00 10.05 -9.04
N ASN A 312 -17.13 8.79 -8.59
CA ASN A 312 -17.53 7.66 -9.43
C ASN A 312 -18.36 6.64 -8.63
N SER A 313 -18.59 5.44 -9.18
CA SER A 313 -19.32 4.33 -8.55
C SER A 313 -18.51 3.04 -8.48
N TYR A 314 -17.18 3.15 -8.54
CA TYR A 314 -16.29 2.00 -8.76
C TYR A 314 -16.42 0.95 -7.66
N TYR A 315 -16.35 1.35 -6.40
CA TYR A 315 -16.43 0.42 -5.28
C TYR A 315 -17.85 -0.10 -5.07
N GLN A 316 -18.87 0.72 -5.36
CA GLN A 316 -20.26 0.28 -5.35
C GLN A 316 -20.54 -0.81 -6.39
N ASP A 317 -19.87 -0.76 -7.55
CA ASP A 317 -19.98 -1.79 -8.58
C ASP A 317 -19.23 -3.08 -8.21
N LEU A 318 -18.20 -3.00 -7.36
CA LEU A 318 -17.49 -4.17 -6.82
C LEU A 318 -18.21 -4.85 -5.65
N LEU A 319 -19.12 -4.13 -4.97
CA LEU A 319 -19.91 -4.65 -3.84
C LEU A 319 -21.07 -5.57 -4.27
N LYS A 320 -21.50 -5.49 -5.54
CA LYS A 320 -22.64 -6.23 -6.13
C LYS A 320 -22.31 -7.70 -6.37
#